data_AF-A0A261CME3-F1
#
_entry.id   AF-A0A261CME3-F1
#
_cell.length_a   1.000
_cell.length_b   1.000
_cell.length_c   1.000
_cell.angle_alpha   90.00
_cell.angle_beta   90.00
_cell.angle_gamma   90.00
#
_symmetry.space_group_name_H-M   'P 1'
#
loop_
_entity.id
_entity.type
_entity.pdbx_description
1 polymer ?
#
loop_
_entity_poly.entity_id
_entity_poly.type
_entity_poly.pdbx_seq_one_letter_code
_entity_poly.pdbx_strand_id
1 'polypeptide(L)'
;MAVEEEGVFVMKLDGDPGDFHCMACLKICNFLDQIYCCAKTCNMPEQQQRCEGAFLKICLQRHAIDEMVTAMLADKKIVDMKGNCLFCRNKKHHEELKWCATKTKLELFLHVIDREDLKIDTLLEKYFEIRVQNRMNDLRKVQARIEREMRAVAEARGKEPAEIEHMMAKQGRSARRIQRREVDHIETENEGIRRRLGVKLLKKKNQTIQRIKDASEAAPIPEMVCIQMNLHKLNVSKN
;
A
#
# COMPACT_ATOMS: atom_id res chain seq x y z
N MET A 1 22.83 17.13 3.47
CA MET A 1 22.96 15.66 3.35
C MET A 1 22.95 15.13 4.77
N ALA A 2 21.85 14.49 5.16
CA ALA A 2 21.70 13.98 6.52
C ALA A 2 22.69 12.84 6.73
N VAL A 3 23.41 12.88 7.83
CA VAL A 3 24.22 11.76 8.33
C VAL A 3 23.25 10.61 8.55
N GLU A 4 23.30 9.58 7.71
CA GLU A 4 22.70 8.30 8.03
C GLU A 4 23.41 7.79 9.28
N GLU A 5 22.80 7.93 10.46
CA GLU A 5 23.25 7.21 11.64
C GLU A 5 23.19 5.72 11.29
N GLU A 6 24.35 5.10 11.06
CA GLU A 6 24.52 3.78 10.40
C GLU A 6 23.71 2.62 11.03
N GLY A 7 23.06 2.83 12.18
CA GLY A 7 22.25 1.85 12.90
C GLY A 7 20.74 2.11 12.96
N VAL A 8 20.18 3.14 12.32
CA VAL A 8 18.73 3.47 12.42
C VAL A 8 18.04 3.45 11.06
N PHE A 9 16.88 2.78 10.98
CA PHE A 9 15.96 2.84 9.85
C PHE A 9 14.66 3.51 10.28
N VAL A 10 14.28 4.58 9.58
CA VAL A 10 13.03 5.31 9.81
C VAL A 10 11.96 4.74 8.88
N MET A 11 10.92 4.14 9.46
CA MET A 11 9.76 3.71 8.70
C MET A 11 8.93 4.94 8.30
N LYS A 12 8.96 5.25 7.01
CA LYS A 12 8.16 6.31 6.39
C LYS A 12 7.37 5.73 5.22
N LEU A 13 6.12 6.17 5.09
CA LEU A 13 5.38 5.99 3.85
C LEU A 13 5.85 7.11 2.92
N ASP A 14 6.67 6.75 1.94
CA ASP A 14 7.16 7.71 0.95
C ASP A 14 6.02 8.15 0.02
N GLY A 15 6.20 9.30 -0.65
CA GLY A 15 5.28 9.86 -1.62
C GLY A 15 4.53 11.10 -1.12
N ASP A 16 4.66 12.18 -1.87
CA ASP A 16 4.03 13.46 -1.60
C ASP A 16 2.56 13.50 -2.11
N PRO A 17 1.73 14.42 -1.61
CA PRO A 17 0.43 14.67 -2.20
C PRO A 17 0.58 14.99 -3.69
N GLY A 18 -0.17 14.28 -4.54
CA GLY A 18 -0.09 14.47 -5.99
C GLY A 18 0.82 13.47 -6.70
N ASP A 19 1.62 12.68 -5.98
CA ASP A 19 2.51 11.70 -6.58
C ASP A 19 1.76 10.55 -7.24
N PHE A 20 2.20 10.17 -8.44
CA PHE A 20 1.75 8.98 -9.16
C PHE A 20 2.88 8.41 -10.05
N HIS A 21 2.82 7.11 -10.33
CA HIS A 21 3.83 6.46 -11.15
C HIS A 21 3.50 6.56 -12.64
N CYS A 22 4.45 7.02 -13.45
CA CYS A 22 4.37 6.83 -14.88
C CYS A 22 4.64 5.37 -15.24
N MET A 23 3.62 4.63 -15.66
CA MET A 23 3.77 3.23 -16.06
C MET A 23 4.61 3.02 -17.34
N ALA A 24 4.94 4.09 -18.08
CA ALA A 24 5.80 4.01 -19.25
C ALA A 24 7.28 4.26 -18.93
N CYS A 25 7.56 5.21 -18.04
CA CYS A 25 8.92 5.66 -17.74
C CYS A 25 9.41 5.24 -16.35
N LEU A 26 8.52 4.66 -15.53
CA LEU A 26 8.74 4.27 -14.13
C LEU A 26 9.26 5.39 -13.24
N LYS A 27 8.99 6.65 -13.62
CA LYS A 27 9.31 7.84 -12.83
C LYS A 27 8.09 8.28 -12.04
N ILE A 28 8.31 8.75 -10.82
CA ILE A 28 7.29 9.42 -10.02
C ILE A 28 7.06 10.82 -10.65
N CYS A 29 5.79 11.13 -10.90
CA CYS A 29 5.29 12.41 -11.38
C CYS A 29 4.39 13.02 -10.30
N ASN A 30 4.22 14.34 -10.29
CA ASN A 30 3.32 15.01 -9.35
C ASN A 30 2.30 15.87 -10.12
N PHE A 31 1.01 15.51 -10.02
CA PHE A 31 -0.04 16.24 -10.74
C PHE A 31 -0.50 17.54 -10.07
N LEU A 32 -0.22 17.73 -8.77
CA LEU A 32 -0.51 18.98 -8.07
C LEU A 32 0.52 20.06 -8.43
N ASP A 33 1.79 19.65 -8.53
CA ASP A 33 2.90 20.52 -8.89
C ASP A 33 3.14 20.60 -10.41
N GLN A 34 2.30 19.92 -11.21
CA GLN A 34 2.40 19.85 -12.68
C GLN A 34 3.74 19.31 -13.19
N ILE A 35 4.37 18.40 -12.44
CA ILE A 35 5.64 17.76 -12.77
C ILE A 35 5.37 16.43 -13.45
N TYR A 36 5.64 16.33 -14.75
CA TYR A 36 5.39 15.13 -15.55
C TYR A 36 6.65 14.65 -16.27
N CYS A 37 6.85 13.34 -16.32
CA CYS A 37 8.00 12.77 -17.03
C CYS A 37 7.77 12.62 -18.54
N CYS A 38 6.51 12.63 -19.00
CA CYS A 38 6.18 12.54 -20.43
C CYS A 38 4.81 13.14 -20.76
N ALA A 39 4.57 13.39 -22.06
CA ALA A 39 3.30 13.91 -22.56
C ALA A 39 2.10 12.99 -22.24
N LYS A 40 2.33 11.66 -22.22
CA LYS A 40 1.29 10.69 -21.88
C LYS A 40 0.75 10.91 -20.46
N THR A 41 1.62 11.16 -19.49
CA THR A 41 1.20 11.42 -18.10
C THR A 41 0.61 12.81 -17.93
N CYS A 42 1.14 13.81 -18.66
CA CYS A 42 0.60 15.16 -18.66
C CYS A 42 -0.85 15.19 -19.19
N ASN A 43 -1.13 14.45 -20.26
CA ASN A 43 -2.45 14.39 -20.91
C ASN A 43 -3.39 13.37 -20.26
N MET A 44 -2.95 12.69 -19.19
CA MET A 44 -3.80 11.76 -18.46
C MET A 44 -4.92 12.55 -17.74
N PRO A 45 -6.18 12.12 -17.79
CA PRO A 45 -7.25 12.77 -17.05
C PRO A 45 -6.91 12.84 -15.56
N GLU A 46 -7.19 13.97 -14.91
CA GLU A 46 -6.89 14.19 -13.49
C GLU A 46 -7.49 13.08 -12.59
N GLN A 47 -8.68 12.62 -12.93
CA GLN A 47 -9.35 11.50 -12.26
C GLN A 47 -8.54 10.21 -12.31
N GLN A 48 -7.90 9.94 -13.44
CA GLN A 48 -7.01 8.79 -13.60
C GLN A 48 -5.68 9.02 -12.87
N GLN A 49 -5.10 10.22 -12.91
CA GLN A 49 -3.89 10.56 -12.14
C GLN A 49 -4.13 10.36 -10.62
N ARG A 50 -5.28 10.78 -10.09
CA ARG A 50 -5.69 10.53 -8.69
C ARG A 50 -5.80 9.04 -8.37
N CYS A 51 -6.32 8.25 -9.31
CA CYS A 51 -6.44 6.80 -9.17
C CYS A 51 -5.06 6.12 -9.13
N GLU A 52 -4.17 6.48 -10.06
CA GLU A 52 -2.78 5.99 -10.11
C GLU A 52 -1.99 6.43 -8.87
N GLY A 53 -2.22 7.64 -8.36
CA GLY A 53 -1.60 8.11 -7.12
C GLY A 53 -2.07 7.35 -5.88
N ALA A 54 -3.36 7.00 -5.80
CA ALA A 54 -3.86 6.13 -4.75
C ALA A 54 -3.23 4.72 -4.83
N PHE A 55 -3.09 4.18 -6.03
CA PHE A 55 -2.41 2.91 -6.26
C PHE A 55 -0.93 2.96 -5.87
N LEU A 56 -0.23 4.05 -6.21
CA LEU A 56 1.17 4.26 -5.83
C LEU A 56 1.39 4.13 -4.33
N LYS A 57 0.50 4.71 -3.51
CA LYS A 57 0.62 4.64 -2.04
C LYS A 57 0.57 3.21 -1.51
N ILE A 58 -0.22 2.34 -2.13
CA ILE A 58 -0.27 0.91 -1.80
C ILE A 58 1.11 0.28 -2.06
N CYS A 59 1.70 0.58 -3.22
CA CYS A 59 3.04 0.09 -3.58
C CYS A 59 4.12 0.60 -2.62
N LEU A 60 4.10 1.88 -2.27
CA LEU A 60 5.08 2.50 -1.37
C LEU A 60 4.97 1.94 0.05
N GLN A 61 3.75 1.77 0.58
CA GLN A 61 3.57 1.12 1.88
C GLN A 61 4.09 -0.32 1.88
N ARG A 62 3.86 -1.06 0.79
CA ARG A 62 4.39 -2.43 0.67
C ARG A 62 5.91 -2.45 0.61
N HIS A 63 6.51 -1.52 -0.13
CA HIS A 63 7.95 -1.37 -0.22
C HIS A 63 8.57 -1.06 1.15
N ALA A 64 7.99 -0.11 1.89
CA ALA A 64 8.44 0.24 3.24
C ALA A 64 8.42 -0.96 4.21
N ILE A 65 7.44 -1.87 4.10
CA ILE A 65 7.43 -3.13 4.87
C ILE A 65 8.61 -4.03 4.51
N ASP A 66 8.90 -4.19 3.21
CA ASP A 66 10.01 -5.04 2.75
C ASP A 66 11.38 -4.45 3.16
N GLU A 67 11.51 -3.13 3.15
CA GLU A 67 12.69 -2.41 3.68
C GLU A 67 12.83 -2.54 5.19
N MET A 68 11.72 -2.36 5.94
CA MET A 68 11.68 -2.57 7.39
C MET A 68 12.15 -3.98 7.76
N VAL A 69 11.69 -5.00 7.05
CA VAL A 69 12.13 -6.39 7.26
C VAL A 69 13.62 -6.54 6.99
N THR A 70 14.13 -5.93 5.92
CA THR A 70 15.56 -5.99 5.56
C THR A 70 16.43 -5.29 6.62
N ALA A 71 16.01 -4.11 7.08
CA ALA A 71 16.67 -3.38 8.16
C ALA A 71 16.63 -4.15 9.49
N MET A 72 15.49 -4.78 9.82
CA MET A 72 15.35 -5.61 11.01
C MET A 72 16.27 -6.84 10.98
N LEU A 73 16.43 -7.47 9.81
CA LEU A 73 17.36 -8.60 9.65
C LEU A 73 18.81 -8.16 9.79
N ALA A 74 19.14 -6.94 9.37
CA ALA A 74 20.46 -6.31 9.54
C ALA A 74 20.67 -5.68 10.93
N ASP A 75 19.82 -5.98 11.92
CA ASP A 75 19.92 -5.49 13.30
C ASP A 75 19.88 -3.97 13.45
N LYS A 76 19.29 -3.27 12.48
CA LYS A 76 19.05 -1.83 12.57
C LYS A 76 17.89 -1.52 13.52
N LYS A 77 18.00 -0.43 14.26
CA LYS A 77 16.91 0.13 15.07
C LYS A 77 15.82 0.64 14.14
N ILE A 78 14.60 0.13 14.29
CA ILE A 78 13.44 0.56 13.50
C ILE A 78 12.62 1.60 14.28
N VAL A 79 12.48 2.80 13.72
CA VAL A 79 11.73 3.91 14.34
C VAL A 79 10.65 4.47 13.41
N ASP A 80 9.64 5.13 13.97
CA ASP A 80 8.68 5.93 13.20
C ASP A 80 9.29 7.30 12.79
N MET A 81 8.55 8.09 12.02
CA MET A 81 8.97 9.45 11.62
C MET A 81 9.22 10.41 12.80
N LYS A 82 8.76 10.07 14.02
CA LYS A 82 8.97 10.86 15.23
C LYS A 82 10.17 10.35 16.05
N GLY A 83 10.89 9.34 15.56
CA GLY A 83 12.02 8.71 16.24
C GLY A 83 11.64 7.70 17.32
N ASN A 84 10.35 7.36 17.48
CA ASN A 84 9.92 6.37 18.46
C ASN A 84 10.13 4.96 17.91
N CYS A 85 10.49 4.01 18.77
CA CYS A 85 10.58 2.61 18.37
C CYS A 85 9.27 2.11 17.77
N LEU A 86 9.32 1.60 16.54
CA LEU A 86 8.13 1.19 15.79
C LEU A 86 7.35 0.05 16.46
N PHE A 87 8.05 -0.78 17.23
CA PHE A 87 7.51 -1.96 17.91
C PHE A 87 6.96 -1.67 19.30
N CYS A 88 7.38 -0.58 19.94
CA CYS A 88 6.95 -0.25 21.29
C CYS A 88 5.67 0.60 21.26
N ARG A 89 4.70 0.27 22.12
CA ARG A 89 3.46 1.05 22.25
C ARG A 89 3.69 2.45 22.83
N ASN A 90 4.68 2.60 23.70
CA ASN A 90 5.00 3.84 24.39
C ASN A 90 6.47 3.85 24.87
N LYS A 91 6.92 5.00 25.37
CA LYS A 91 8.28 5.17 25.92
C LYS A 91 8.58 4.23 27.09
N LYS A 92 7.62 4.01 28.01
CA LYS A 92 7.79 3.06 29.13
C LYS A 92 8.15 1.65 28.66
N HIS A 93 7.48 1.13 27.65
CA HIS A 93 7.80 -0.17 27.07
C HIS A 93 9.20 -0.21 26.44
N HIS A 94 9.66 0.92 25.90
CA HIS A 94 10.95 1.01 25.21
C HIS A 94 12.12 1.21 26.19
N GLU A 95 12.00 2.15 27.12
CA GLU A 95 13.09 2.62 27.98
C GLU A 95 13.15 1.85 29.30
N GLU A 96 12.01 1.63 29.97
CA GLU A 96 11.95 0.95 31.27
C GLU A 96 11.88 -0.57 31.12
N LEU A 97 10.91 -1.07 30.33
CA LEU A 97 10.69 -2.51 30.18
C LEU A 97 11.60 -3.15 29.13
N LYS A 98 12.24 -2.33 28.28
CA LYS A 98 13.04 -2.77 27.13
C LYS A 98 12.35 -3.88 26.32
N TRP A 99 11.03 -3.81 26.19
CA TRP A 99 10.19 -4.90 25.69
C TRP A 99 10.62 -5.37 24.31
N CYS A 100 10.95 -4.44 23.40
CA CYS A 100 11.38 -4.82 22.06
C CYS A 100 12.71 -5.58 22.04
N ALA A 101 13.59 -5.34 23.01
CA ALA A 101 14.89 -6.01 23.11
C ALA A 101 14.79 -7.44 23.67
N THR A 102 13.69 -7.78 24.35
CA THR A 102 13.45 -9.14 24.86
C THR A 102 12.75 -10.05 23.85
N LYS A 103 12.49 -9.55 22.64
CA LYS A 103 11.73 -10.22 21.59
C LYS A 103 12.61 -10.65 20.43
N THR A 104 12.29 -11.81 19.86
CA THR A 104 12.91 -12.27 18.62
C THR A 104 12.47 -11.39 17.44
N LYS A 105 13.28 -11.33 16.38
CA LYS A 105 12.92 -10.64 15.12
C LYS A 105 11.56 -11.12 14.58
N LEU A 106 11.25 -12.41 14.74
CA LEU A 106 9.97 -12.98 14.32
C LEU A 106 8.80 -12.44 15.15
N GLU A 107 8.93 -12.41 16.48
CA GLU A 107 7.90 -11.83 17.35
C GLU A 107 7.67 -10.34 17.06
N LEU A 108 8.75 -9.59 16.82
CA LEU A 108 8.66 -8.16 16.46
C LEU A 108 7.96 -7.96 15.11
N PHE A 109 8.29 -8.77 14.11
CA PHE A 109 7.60 -8.75 12.81
C PHE A 109 6.11 -9.06 12.96
N LEU A 110 5.75 -10.14 13.65
CA LEU A 110 4.36 -10.53 13.85
C LEU A 110 3.58 -9.48 14.67
N HIS A 111 4.24 -8.76 15.57
CA HIS A 111 3.62 -7.69 16.34
C HIS A 111 3.19 -6.50 15.46
N VAL A 112 3.92 -6.23 14.38
CA VAL A 112 3.73 -5.00 13.58
C VAL A 112 3.03 -5.25 12.25
N ILE A 113 3.21 -6.43 11.65
CA ILE A 113 2.78 -6.67 10.26
C ILE A 113 1.27 -6.51 10.07
N ASP A 114 0.44 -6.96 11.01
CA ASP A 114 -1.02 -6.84 10.88
C ASP A 114 -1.48 -5.37 10.88
N ARG A 115 -0.77 -4.50 11.62
CA ARG A 115 -1.02 -3.04 11.61
C ARG A 115 -0.63 -2.42 10.27
N GLU A 116 0.48 -2.86 9.69
CA GLU A 116 0.98 -2.33 8.42
C GLU A 116 0.19 -2.87 7.21
N ASP A 117 -0.29 -4.11 7.27
CA ASP A 117 -1.21 -4.70 6.29
C ASP A 117 -2.59 -4.00 6.34
N LEU A 118 -3.09 -3.62 7.52
CA LEU A 118 -4.33 -2.83 7.63
C LEU A 118 -4.23 -1.46 6.93
N LYS A 119 -3.03 -0.84 6.91
CA LYS A 119 -2.80 0.40 6.14
C LYS A 119 -2.90 0.13 4.64
N ILE A 120 -2.38 -1.01 4.17
CA ILE A 120 -2.52 -1.44 2.77
C ILE A 120 -3.99 -1.58 2.42
N ASP A 121 -4.78 -2.25 3.26
CA ASP A 121 -6.22 -2.43 3.03
C ASP A 121 -6.95 -1.09 2.97
N THR A 122 -6.65 -0.16 3.88
CA THR A 122 -7.24 1.19 3.88
C THR A 122 -6.92 1.96 2.59
N LEU A 123 -5.67 1.88 2.12
CA LEU A 123 -5.25 2.52 0.87
C LEU A 123 -5.90 1.86 -0.35
N LEU A 124 -6.10 0.55 -0.30
CA LEU A 124 -6.77 -0.23 -1.33
C LEU A 124 -8.25 0.13 -1.44
N GLU A 125 -8.96 0.28 -0.33
CA GLU A 125 -10.37 0.72 -0.35
C GLU A 125 -10.49 2.11 -0.97
N LYS A 126 -9.62 3.05 -0.61
CA LYS A 126 -9.58 4.38 -1.24
C LYS A 126 -9.34 4.30 -2.75
N TYR A 127 -8.47 3.40 -3.20
CA TYR A 127 -8.25 3.17 -4.63
C TYR A 127 -9.53 2.64 -5.32
N PHE A 128 -10.23 1.70 -4.72
CA PHE A 128 -11.49 1.16 -5.26
C PHE A 128 -12.62 2.19 -5.31
N GLU A 129 -12.77 3.00 -4.26
CA GLU A 129 -13.71 4.12 -4.23
C GLU A 129 -13.47 5.07 -5.41
N ILE A 130 -12.20 5.42 -5.67
CA ILE A 130 -11.83 6.26 -6.81
C ILE A 130 -12.19 5.58 -8.14
N ARG A 131 -11.94 4.27 -8.29
CA ARG A 131 -12.31 3.53 -9.51
C ARG A 131 -13.81 3.61 -9.80
N VAL A 132 -14.64 3.35 -8.78
CA VAL A 132 -16.11 3.41 -8.89
C VAL A 132 -16.57 4.82 -9.23
N GLN A 133 -16.02 5.82 -8.54
CA GLN A 133 -16.37 7.22 -8.78
C GLN A 133 -15.99 7.67 -10.19
N ASN A 134 -14.82 7.28 -10.69
CA ASN A 134 -14.36 7.58 -12.04
C ASN A 134 -15.31 6.98 -13.08
N ARG A 135 -15.69 5.71 -12.94
CA ARG A 135 -16.67 5.08 -13.85
C ARG A 135 -18.00 5.81 -13.83
N MET A 136 -18.51 6.14 -12.64
CA MET A 136 -19.77 6.86 -12.50
C MET A 136 -19.73 8.24 -13.17
N ASN A 137 -18.61 8.95 -13.05
CA ASN A 137 -18.42 10.22 -13.72
C ASN A 137 -18.40 10.07 -15.25
N ASP A 138 -17.73 9.05 -15.78
CA ASP A 138 -17.68 8.79 -17.21
C ASP A 138 -19.05 8.41 -17.76
N LEU A 139 -19.80 7.55 -17.05
CA LEU A 139 -21.18 7.21 -17.42
C LEU A 139 -22.11 8.42 -17.42
N ARG A 140 -21.95 9.34 -16.45
CA ARG A 140 -22.71 10.61 -16.42
C ARG A 140 -22.38 11.50 -17.62
N LYS A 141 -21.10 11.62 -18.00
CA LYS A 141 -20.68 12.40 -19.19
C LYS A 141 -21.29 11.83 -20.47
N VAL A 142 -21.24 10.50 -20.63
CA VAL A 142 -21.82 9.80 -21.79
C VAL A 142 -23.34 9.99 -21.81
N GLN A 143 -24.02 9.83 -20.68
CA GLN A 143 -25.46 10.05 -20.58
C GLN A 143 -25.85 11.48 -20.95
N ALA A 144 -25.16 12.49 -20.40
CA ALA A 144 -25.42 13.89 -20.71
C ALA A 144 -25.18 14.22 -22.19
N ARG A 145 -24.23 13.54 -22.85
CA ARG A 145 -24.04 13.65 -24.30
C ARG A 145 -25.20 13.04 -25.08
N ILE A 146 -25.61 11.81 -24.74
CA ILE A 146 -26.73 11.12 -25.38
C ILE A 146 -28.03 11.93 -25.24
N GLU A 147 -28.31 12.46 -24.05
CA GLU A 147 -29.50 13.29 -23.81
C GLU A 147 -29.51 14.55 -24.68
N ARG A 148 -28.38 15.24 -24.83
CA ARG A 148 -28.25 16.40 -25.71
C ARG A 148 -28.46 16.04 -27.18
N GLU A 149 -27.78 15.00 -27.66
CA GLU A 149 -27.88 14.57 -29.06
C GLU A 149 -29.30 14.06 -29.38
N MET A 150 -29.90 13.27 -28.50
CA MET A 150 -31.27 12.79 -28.72
C MET A 150 -32.32 13.90 -28.68
N ARG A 151 -32.15 14.89 -27.78
CA ARG A 151 -33.03 16.07 -27.75
C ARG A 151 -32.94 16.85 -29.06
N ALA A 152 -31.72 17.15 -29.52
CA ALA A 152 -31.50 17.88 -30.77
C ALA A 152 -32.09 17.12 -31.99
N VAL A 153 -31.95 15.79 -32.04
CA VAL A 153 -32.55 14.97 -33.11
C VAL A 153 -34.08 14.98 -33.05
N ALA A 154 -34.67 14.97 -31.85
CA ALA A 154 -36.12 15.00 -31.71
C ALA A 154 -36.70 16.38 -32.10
N GLU A 155 -36.04 17.47 -31.68
CA GLU A 155 -36.37 18.85 -32.09
C GLU A 155 -36.28 19.00 -33.61
N ALA A 156 -35.20 18.52 -34.23
CA ALA A 156 -35.03 18.56 -35.69
C ALA A 156 -36.07 17.73 -36.46
N ARG A 157 -36.70 16.75 -35.81
CA ARG A 157 -37.78 15.94 -36.38
C ARG A 157 -39.17 16.55 -36.15
N GLY A 158 -39.24 17.75 -35.58
CA GLY A 158 -40.51 18.43 -35.29
C GLY A 158 -41.32 17.75 -34.19
N LYS A 159 -40.65 17.07 -33.24
CA LYS A 159 -41.34 16.46 -32.10
C LYS A 159 -41.81 17.52 -31.11
N GLU A 160 -43.00 17.33 -30.58
CA GLU A 160 -43.56 18.24 -29.58
C GLU A 160 -42.77 18.15 -28.27
N PRO A 161 -42.65 19.25 -27.49
CA PRO A 161 -41.87 19.27 -26.25
C PRO A 161 -42.25 18.15 -25.26
N ALA A 162 -43.55 17.84 -25.14
CA ALA A 162 -44.04 16.77 -24.27
C ALA A 162 -43.59 15.37 -24.73
N GLU A 163 -43.53 15.14 -26.06
CA GLU A 163 -42.98 13.89 -26.61
C GLU A 163 -41.48 13.77 -26.32
N ILE A 164 -40.74 14.87 -26.46
CA ILE A 164 -39.30 14.93 -26.17
C ILE A 164 -39.04 14.60 -24.71
N GLU A 165 -39.76 15.22 -23.78
CA GLU A 165 -39.64 14.95 -22.34
C GLU A 165 -39.94 13.47 -22.01
N HIS A 166 -41.01 12.91 -22.58
CA HIS A 166 -41.33 11.50 -22.40
C HIS A 166 -40.22 10.57 -22.94
N MET A 167 -39.64 10.89 -24.10
CA MET A 167 -38.50 10.17 -24.66
C MET A 167 -37.27 10.26 -23.74
N MET A 168 -36.94 11.45 -23.23
CA MET A 168 -35.83 11.64 -22.30
C MET A 168 -36.05 10.88 -20.99
N ALA A 169 -37.27 10.88 -20.45
CA ALA A 169 -37.61 10.14 -19.24
C ALA A 169 -37.43 8.62 -19.43
N LYS A 170 -37.84 8.08 -20.58
CA LYS A 170 -37.64 6.67 -20.93
C LYS A 170 -36.15 6.32 -21.04
N GLN A 171 -35.37 7.18 -21.69
CA GLN A 171 -33.92 7.00 -21.80
C GLN A 171 -33.22 7.11 -20.45
N GLY A 172 -33.59 8.08 -19.62
CA GLY A 172 -33.06 8.23 -18.26
C GLY A 172 -33.31 7.01 -17.37
N ARG A 173 -34.46 6.33 -17.51
CA ARG A 173 -34.72 5.05 -16.83
C ARG A 173 -33.78 3.93 -17.32
N SER A 174 -33.56 3.84 -18.62
CA SER A 174 -32.63 2.87 -19.22
C SER A 174 -31.18 3.14 -18.77
N ALA A 175 -30.75 4.39 -18.82
CA ALA A 175 -29.42 4.83 -18.39
C ALA A 175 -29.16 4.50 -16.92
N ARG A 176 -30.12 4.75 -16.02
CA ARG A 176 -30.01 4.35 -14.60
C ARG A 176 -29.88 2.84 -14.40
N ARG A 177 -30.54 2.03 -15.23
CA ARG A 177 -30.40 0.56 -15.17
C ARG A 177 -29.01 0.13 -15.63
N ILE A 178 -28.46 0.75 -16.68
CA ILE A 178 -27.09 0.48 -17.14
C ILE A 178 -26.07 0.92 -16.09
N GLN A 179 -26.21 2.12 -15.52
CA GLN A 179 -25.33 2.62 -14.47
C GLN A 179 -25.26 1.66 -13.27
N ARG A 180 -26.40 1.14 -12.80
CA ARG A 180 -26.39 0.15 -11.71
C ARG A 180 -25.61 -1.11 -12.08
N ARG A 181 -25.84 -1.66 -13.27
CA ARG A 181 -25.12 -2.86 -13.74
C ARG A 181 -23.61 -2.63 -13.84
N GLU A 182 -23.20 -1.45 -14.28
CA GLU A 182 -21.79 -1.07 -14.39
C GLU A 182 -21.13 -0.90 -13.01
N VAL A 183 -21.85 -0.33 -12.04
CA VAL A 183 -21.39 -0.28 -10.64
C VAL A 183 -21.25 -1.69 -10.08
N ASP A 184 -22.26 -2.55 -10.24
CA ASP A 184 -22.22 -3.93 -9.77
C ASP A 184 -21.06 -4.72 -10.40
N HIS A 185 -20.79 -4.46 -11.69
CA HIS A 185 -19.68 -5.06 -12.41
C HIS A 185 -18.32 -4.64 -11.83
N ILE A 186 -18.10 -3.34 -11.61
CA ILE A 186 -16.85 -2.85 -11.02
C ILE A 186 -16.68 -3.31 -9.58
N GLU A 187 -17.74 -3.34 -8.78
CA GLU A 187 -17.66 -3.88 -7.41
C GLU A 187 -17.29 -5.36 -7.43
N THR A 188 -17.82 -6.13 -8.37
CA THR A 188 -17.43 -7.53 -8.57
C THR A 188 -15.95 -7.65 -8.96
N GLU A 189 -15.44 -6.76 -9.83
CA GLU A 189 -14.02 -6.71 -10.16
C GLU A 189 -13.16 -6.34 -8.95
N ASN A 190 -13.55 -5.32 -8.19
CA ASN A 190 -12.88 -4.87 -6.97
C ASN A 190 -12.79 -6.02 -5.96
N GLU A 191 -13.89 -6.75 -5.76
CA GLU A 191 -13.93 -7.93 -4.90
C GLU A 191 -13.01 -9.05 -5.40
N GLY A 192 -12.92 -9.22 -6.72
CA GLY A 192 -11.93 -10.10 -7.33
C GLY A 192 -10.48 -9.66 -7.04
N ILE A 193 -10.20 -8.36 -7.06
CA ILE A 193 -8.88 -7.81 -6.72
C ILE A 193 -8.58 -8.02 -5.23
N ARG A 194 -9.53 -7.72 -4.33
CA ARG A 194 -9.39 -7.97 -2.87
C ARG A 194 -8.96 -9.40 -2.60
N ARG A 195 -9.71 -10.37 -3.13
CA ARG A 195 -9.40 -11.80 -2.96
C ARG A 195 -8.02 -12.18 -3.47
N ARG A 196 -7.65 -11.74 -4.68
CA ARG A 196 -6.32 -12.03 -5.25
C ARG A 196 -5.20 -11.38 -4.45
N LEU A 197 -5.40 -10.16 -3.98
CA LEU A 197 -4.40 -9.45 -3.17
C LEU A 197 -4.25 -10.12 -1.81
N GLY A 198 -5.34 -10.46 -1.12
CA GLY A 198 -5.31 -11.16 0.16
C GLY A 198 -4.51 -12.47 0.10
N VAL A 199 -4.71 -13.28 -0.95
CA VAL A 199 -3.91 -14.51 -1.18
C VAL A 199 -2.43 -14.18 -1.38
N LYS A 200 -2.10 -13.14 -2.15
CA LYS A 200 -0.71 -12.73 -2.39
C LYS A 200 -0.04 -12.18 -1.13
N LEU A 201 -0.75 -11.38 -0.32
CA LEU A 201 -0.27 -10.83 0.94
C LEU A 201 -0.01 -11.94 1.95
N LEU A 202 -0.93 -12.90 2.09
CA LEU A 202 -0.74 -14.07 2.94
C LEU A 202 0.49 -14.89 2.51
N LYS A 203 0.63 -15.15 1.20
CA LYS A 203 1.81 -15.84 0.67
C LYS A 203 3.10 -15.08 0.99
N LYS A 204 3.11 -13.76 0.80
CA LYS A 204 4.27 -12.90 1.10
C LYS A 204 4.59 -12.87 2.60
N LYS A 205 3.58 -12.79 3.47
CA LYS A 205 3.75 -12.89 4.93
C LYS A 205 4.44 -14.20 5.32
N ASN A 206 3.97 -15.32 4.78
CA ASN A 206 4.58 -16.64 5.04
C ASN A 206 6.02 -16.74 4.51
N GLN A 207 6.29 -16.19 3.33
CA GLN A 207 7.66 -16.10 2.79
C GLN A 207 8.58 -15.26 3.69
N THR A 208 8.10 -14.13 4.19
CA THR A 208 8.85 -13.29 5.13
C THR A 208 9.11 -14.01 6.45
N ILE A 209 8.11 -14.71 7.00
CA ILE A 209 8.27 -15.54 8.20
C ILE A 209 9.37 -16.57 7.98
N GLN A 210 9.35 -17.28 6.86
CA GLN A 210 10.39 -18.27 6.55
C GLN A 210 11.76 -17.62 6.45
N ARG A 211 11.89 -16.50 5.71
CA ARG A 211 13.15 -15.75 5.60
C ARG A 211 13.70 -15.31 6.95
N ILE A 212 12.85 -14.91 7.90
CA ILE A 212 13.27 -14.54 9.25
C ILE A 212 13.77 -15.77 10.03
N LYS A 213 13.08 -16.91 9.91
CA LYS A 213 13.49 -18.16 10.55
C LYS A 213 14.84 -18.64 10.02
N ASP A 214 15.00 -18.71 8.70
CA ASP A 214 16.23 -19.15 8.05
C ASP A 214 17.42 -18.27 8.46
N ALA A 215 17.22 -16.94 8.53
CA ALA A 215 18.25 -16.01 8.98
C ALA A 215 18.60 -16.16 10.47
N SER A 216 17.67 -16.64 11.30
CA SER A 216 17.90 -16.90 12.72
C SER A 216 18.65 -18.22 12.94
N GLU A 217 18.42 -19.22 12.08
CA GLU A 217 19.10 -20.53 12.11
C GLU A 217 20.51 -20.48 11.48
N ALA A 218 20.75 -19.57 10.53
CA ALA A 218 22.05 -19.37 9.89
C ALA A 218 23.05 -18.54 10.75
N ALA A 219 22.62 -17.99 11.89
CA ALA A 219 23.53 -17.33 12.81
C ALA A 219 24.48 -18.38 13.44
N PRO A 220 25.81 -18.18 13.44
CA PRO A 220 26.73 -19.13 14.04
C PRO A 220 26.33 -19.35 15.50
N ILE A 221 26.18 -20.62 15.90
CA ILE A 221 26.06 -21.01 17.30
C ILE A 221 27.24 -20.33 18.00
N PRO A 222 27.02 -19.48 19.03
CA PRO A 222 28.12 -18.95 19.81
C PRO A 222 28.93 -20.14 20.26
N GLU A 223 30.23 -20.19 19.90
CA GLU A 223 31.14 -21.19 20.45
C GLU A 223 30.87 -21.22 21.96
N MET A 224 30.26 -22.32 22.42
CA MET A 224 30.18 -22.60 23.84
C MET A 224 31.62 -22.46 24.29
N VAL A 225 31.89 -21.41 25.06
CA VAL A 225 33.15 -21.21 25.74
C VAL A 225 33.43 -22.54 26.41
N CYS A 226 34.35 -23.32 25.82
CA CYS A 226 34.95 -24.44 26.48
C CYS A 226 35.68 -23.79 27.64
N ILE A 227 35.00 -23.72 28.78
CA ILE A 227 35.65 -23.60 30.07
C ILE A 227 36.44 -24.91 30.18
N GLN A 228 37.61 -24.95 29.55
CA GLN A 228 38.70 -25.80 29.98
C GLN A 228 39.05 -25.26 31.38
N MET A 229 38.28 -25.72 32.36
CA MET A 229 38.71 -25.69 33.75
C MET A 229 40.10 -26.31 33.75
N ASN A 230 41.08 -25.48 34.08
CA ASN A 230 42.47 -25.86 34.29
C ASN A 230 42.53 -26.97 35.36
N LEU A 231 42.37 -28.22 34.96
CA LEU A 231 42.62 -29.42 35.77
C LEU A 231 44.10 -29.82 35.73
N HIS A 232 45.01 -28.89 35.43
CA HIS A 232 46.46 -29.13 35.38
C HIS A 232 47.29 -28.31 36.38
N LYS A 233 46.68 -27.84 37.49
CA LYS A 233 47.44 -27.25 38.61
C LYS A 233 47.04 -27.76 40.00
N LEU A 234 46.59 -29.01 40.11
CA LEU A 234 46.41 -29.69 41.41
C LEU A 234 47.28 -30.96 41.58
N ASN A 235 48.33 -31.13 40.78
CA ASN A 235 49.31 -32.22 40.97
C ASN A 235 50.77 -31.74 40.94
N VAL A 236 51.04 -30.57 41.52
CA VAL A 236 52.40 -30.21 41.95
C VAL A 236 52.36 -29.74 43.40
N SER A 237 52.16 -30.70 44.29
CA SER A 237 52.79 -30.69 45.60
C SER A 237 53.04 -32.14 46.01
N LYS A 238 54.01 -32.77 45.36
CA LYS A 238 54.79 -33.82 46.02
C LYS A 238 55.92 -33.10 46.76
N ASN A 239 55.81 -33.06 48.08
CA ASN A 239 56.86 -33.39 49.05
C ASN A 239 56.35 -33.09 50.45
#